data_AF-A0A7J9I671-F1
#
_entry.id   AF-A0A7J9I671-F1
#
_cell.length_a   1.000
_cell.length_b   1.000
_cell.length_c   1.000
_cell.angle_alpha   90.00
_cell.angle_beta   90.00
_cell.angle_gamma   90.00
#
_symmetry.space_group_name_H-M   'P 1'
#
loop_
_entity.id
_entity.type
_entity.pdbx_description
1 polymer ?
#
loop_
_entity_poly.entity_id
_entity_poly.type
_entity_poly.pdbx_seq_one_letter_code
_entity_poly.pdbx_strand_id
1 'polypeptide(L)' 'MVTIRADEISNIIRERIEQYNRKVKIVNTGTVFQVGDGITRIHGLDEVIAGELVEFKEGTIGIALNLE' A
#
# COMPACT_ATOMS: atom_id res chain seq x y z
N MET A 1 7.25 -12.17 -36.20
CA MET A 1 6.01 -11.82 -35.47
C MET A 1 6.04 -12.64 -34.19
N VAL A 2 6.34 -12.02 -33.05
CA VAL A 2 6.44 -12.74 -31.78
C VAL A 2 5.03 -13.12 -31.38
N THR A 3 4.66 -14.38 -31.63
CA THR A 3 3.46 -14.99 -31.08
C THR A 3 3.69 -15.12 -29.58
N ILE A 4 3.36 -14.06 -28.84
CA ILE A 4 3.22 -14.13 -27.40
C ILE A 4 2.22 -15.24 -27.16
N ARG A 5 2.70 -16.40 -26.69
CA ARG A 5 1.90 -17.60 -26.54
C ARG A 5 0.90 -17.30 -25.44
N ALA A 6 -0.39 -17.28 -25.77
CA ALA A 6 -1.46 -17.04 -24.80
C ALA A 6 -1.38 -18.00 -23.59
N ASP A 7 -0.76 -19.17 -23.80
CA ASP A 7 -0.47 -20.17 -22.76
C ASP A 7 0.49 -19.65 -21.67
N GLU A 8 1.53 -18.89 -22.02
CA GLU A 8 2.46 -18.31 -21.04
C GLU A 8 1.77 -17.24 -20.21
N ILE A 9 0.99 -16.37 -20.84
CA ILE A 9 0.18 -15.37 -20.13
C ILE A 9 -0.81 -16.05 -19.18
N SER A 10 -1.47 -17.11 -19.65
CA SER A 10 -2.45 -17.87 -18.84
C SER A 10 -1.79 -18.57 -17.65
N ASN A 11 -0.58 -19.10 -17.83
CA ASN A 11 0.19 -19.73 -16.76
C ASN A 11 0.65 -18.70 -15.72
N ILE A 12 1.15 -17.54 -16.15
CA ILE A 12 1.57 -16.45 -15.25
C ILE A 12 0.39 -15.94 -14.42
N ILE A 13 -0.79 -15.78 -15.04
CA ILE A 13 -2.01 -15.36 -14.32
C ILE A 13 -2.43 -16.44 -13.32
N ARG A 14 -2.41 -17.73 -13.71
CA ARG A 14 -2.76 -18.84 -12.82
C ARG A 14 -1.83 -18.93 -11.61
N GLU A 15 -0.51 -18.81 -11.82
CA GLU A 15 0.47 -18.76 -10.73
C GLU A 15 0.22 -17.58 -9.79
N ARG A 16 -0.12 -16.40 -10.33
CA ARG A 16 -0.46 -15.22 -9.50
C ARG A 16 -1.72 -15.40 -8.68
N ILE A 17 -2.71 -16.14 -9.19
CA ILE A 17 -3.93 -16.49 -8.47
C ILE A 17 -3.65 -17.55 -7.40
N GLU A 18 -2.83 -18.57 -7.69
CA GLU A 18 -2.42 -19.58 -6.70
C GLU A 18 -1.60 -18.96 -5.56
N GLN A 19 -0.73 -18.00 -5.88
CA GLN A 19 0.01 -17.22 -4.89
C GLN A 19 -0.81 -16.11 -4.23
N TYR A 20 -2.06 -15.90 -4.64
CA TYR A 20 -2.97 -14.92 -4.03
C TYR A 20 -3.43 -15.43 -2.66
N ASN A 21 -2.50 -15.39 -1.72
CA ASN A 21 -2.77 -15.67 -0.34
C ASN A 21 -3.38 -14.40 0.25
N ARG A 22 -4.70 -14.40 0.48
CA ARG A 22 -5.44 -13.31 1.11
C ARG A 22 -5.00 -13.20 2.57
N LYS A 23 -3.80 -12.68 2.79
CA LYS A 23 -3.28 -12.33 4.10
C LYS A 23 -4.15 -11.18 4.60
N VAL A 24 -5.07 -11.49 5.51
CA VAL A 24 -5.70 -10.48 6.35
C VAL A 24 -4.59 -9.90 7.21
N LYS A 25 -3.89 -8.90 6.67
CA LYS A 25 -2.94 -8.11 7.44
C LYS A 25 -3.78 -7.23 8.36
N ILE A 26 -3.55 -7.36 9.65
CA ILE A 26 -3.93 -6.33 10.60
C ILE A 26 -3.08 -5.12 10.21
N VAL A 27 -3.71 -4.17 9.54
CA VAL A 27 -3.08 -2.92 9.12
C VAL A 27 -3.56 -1.84 10.06
N ASN A 28 -2.62 -1.12 10.63
CA ASN A 28 -2.97 0.09 11.34
C ASN A 28 -3.36 1.14 10.29
N THR A 29 -4.54 1.73 10.42
CA THR A 29 -5.09 2.65 9.43
C THR A 29 -5.48 3.95 10.11
N GLY A 30 -5.34 5.05 9.38
CA GLY A 30 -5.71 6.37 9.83
C GLY A 30 -6.50 7.11 8.76
N THR A 31 -7.21 8.15 9.18
CA THR A 31 -7.93 9.06 8.29
C THR A 31 -7.19 10.38 8.21
N VAL A 32 -6.97 10.85 6.98
CA VAL A 32 -6.40 12.17 6.74
C VAL A 32 -7.37 13.24 7.19
N PHE A 33 -6.93 14.08 8.12
CA PHE A 33 -7.71 15.20 8.63
C PHE A 33 -7.44 16.48 7.85
N GLN A 34 -6.17 16.73 7.52
CA GLN A 34 -5.74 17.96 6.84
C GLN A 34 -4.57 17.67 5.91
N VAL A 35 -4.55 18.32 4.75
CA VAL A 35 -3.44 18.31 3.78
C VAL A 35 -3.08 19.75 3.44
N GLY A 36 -1.78 20.07 3.41
CA GLY A 36 -1.27 21.36 2.95
C GLY A 36 0.23 21.31 2.69
N ASP A 37 0.69 21.87 1.56
CA ASP A 37 2.11 21.95 1.16
C ASP A 37 2.92 20.66 1.34
N GLY A 38 2.30 19.51 1.05
CA GLY A 38 2.93 18.19 1.19
C GLY A 38 3.00 17.66 2.62
N ILE A 39 2.48 18.39 3.60
CA ILE A 39 2.31 17.96 5.00
C ILE A 39 0.87 17.49 5.18
N THR A 40 0.72 16.34 5.84
CA THR A 40 -0.58 15.73 6.12
C THR A 40 -0.72 15.47 7.61
N ARG A 41 -1.86 15.84 8.21
CA ARG A 41 -2.23 15.47 9.58
C ARG A 41 -3.21 14.30 9.51
N ILE A 42 -2.87 13.20 10.19
CA ILE A 42 -3.62 11.95 10.17
C ILE A 42 -4.12 11.67 11.58
N HIS A 43 -5.38 11.25 11.71
CA HIS A 43 -5.92 10.71 12.95
C HIS A 43 -5.99 9.18 12.87
N GLY A 44 -5.59 8.49 13.93
CA GLY A 44 -5.39 7.03 13.96
C GLY A 44 -3.91 6.69 13.83
N LEU A 45 -3.59 5.52 13.25
CA LEU A 45 -2.22 5.00 13.18
C LEU A 45 -1.55 4.88 14.57
N ASP A 46 -2.26 4.35 15.56
CA ASP A 46 -1.84 4.34 16.98
C ASP A 46 -0.50 3.62 17.28
N GLU A 47 -0.01 2.83 16.35
CA GLU A 47 1.21 2.01 16.45
C GLU A 47 2.32 2.50 15.52
N VAL A 48 2.11 3.62 14.79
CA VAL A 48 3.14 4.16 13.90
C VAL A 48 4.28 4.76 14.71
N ILE A 49 5.49 4.57 14.24
CA ILE A 49 6.71 5.10 14.87
C ILE A 49 7.21 6.29 14.07
N ALA A 50 7.75 7.31 14.76
CA ALA A 50 8.36 8.45 14.09
C ALA A 50 9.51 7.98 13.19
N GLY A 51 9.50 8.42 11.94
CA GLY A 51 10.43 8.00 10.89
C GLY A 51 9.96 6.81 10.06
N GLU A 52 8.80 6.20 10.35
CA GLU A 52 8.23 5.17 9.47
C GLU A 52 7.63 5.75 8.19
N LEU A 53 7.59 4.90 7.17
CA LEU A 53 6.93 5.19 5.90
C LEU A 53 5.45 4.85 6.00
N VAL A 54 4.61 5.83 5.68
CA VAL A 54 3.16 5.67 5.64
C VAL A 54 2.72 5.69 4.19
N GLU A 55 2.04 4.64 3.76
CA GLU A 55 1.46 4.55 2.42
C GLU A 55 0.03 5.08 2.43
N PHE A 56 -0.23 6.05 1.56
CA PHE A 56 -1.56 6.59 1.35
C PHE A 56 -2.34 5.72 0.36
N LYS A 57 -3.68 5.82 0.40
CA LYS A 57 -4.56 5.06 -0.50
C LYS A 57 -4.28 5.30 -1.99
N GLU A 58 -3.75 6.46 -2.34
CA GLU A 58 -3.38 6.82 -3.71
C GLU A 58 -2.00 6.28 -4.14
N GLY A 59 -1.29 5.58 -3.25
CA GLY A 59 0.06 5.05 -3.49
C GLY A 59 1.19 6.04 -3.22
N THR A 60 0.87 7.26 -2.77
CA THR A 60 1.88 8.20 -2.26
C THR A 60 2.47 7.66 -0.96
N ILE A 61 3.76 7.94 -0.73
CA ILE A 61 4.46 7.56 0.49
C ILE A 61 4.82 8.83 1.25
N GLY A 62 4.46 8.89 2.52
CA GLY A 62 4.87 9.93 3.46
C GLY A 62 5.79 9.39 4.53
N ILE A 63 6.43 10.29 5.27
CA ILE A 63 7.22 9.96 6.46
C ILE A 63 6.43 10.44 7.68
N ALA A 64 6.26 9.58 8.67
CA ALA A 64 5.71 9.98 9.96
C ALA A 64 6.73 10.87 10.69
N LEU A 65 6.45 12.17 10.82
CA LEU A 65 7.38 13.14 11.40
C LEU A 65 7.10 13.42 12.89
N ASN A 66 5.85 13.77 13.21
CA ASN A 66 5.42 14.10 14.57
C ASN A 66 4.22 13.22 14.95
N LEU A 67 4.24 12.66 16.16
CA LEU A 67 3.20 11.81 16.70
C LEU A 67 2.59 12.55 17.90
N GLU A 68 1.34 13.00 17.73
CA GLU A 68 0.56 13.76 18.72
C GLU A 68 -0.75 13.03 19.06
#